data_AF-A0A9E3C7M2-F1
#
_entry.id   AF-A0A9E3C7M2-F1
#
_cell.length_a   1.000
_cell.length_b   1.000
_cell.length_c   1.000
_cell.angle_alpha   90.00
_cell.angle_beta   90.00
_cell.angle_gamma   90.00
#
_symmetry.space_group_name_H-M   'P 1'
#
loop_
_entity.id
_entity.type
_entity.pdbx_description
1 polymer ?
#
loop_
_entity_poly.entity_id
_entity_poly.type
_entity_poly.pdbx_seq_one_letter_code
_entity_poly.pdbx_strand_id
1 'polypeptide(L)'
;MPWTEDWTTRAACGDEAPDSLFVSGAAQHRAKTVCRGCPVRTECLADALDNRVEFGVWGGLTERERRALLRRRPNVESWQRLLASAMEQYENAHCASPIAI
;
A
#
# COMPACT_ATOMS: atom_id res chain seq x y z
N MET A 1 -10.66 -8.51 -6.47
CA MET A 1 -11.53 -7.52 -5.80
C MET A 1 -11.30 -6.18 -6.48
N PRO A 2 -12.36 -5.42 -6.80
CA PRO A 2 -12.19 -4.08 -7.35
C PRO A 2 -11.49 -3.17 -6.34
N TRP A 3 -10.86 -2.12 -6.85
CA TRP A 3 -10.27 -1.04 -6.06
C TRP A 3 -11.21 -0.55 -4.95
N THR A 4 -10.74 -0.47 -3.72
CA THR A 4 -11.55 0.01 -2.61
C THR A 4 -11.50 1.55 -2.52
N GLU A 5 -12.58 2.25 -2.86
CA GLU A 5 -12.64 3.72 -2.75
C GLU A 5 -12.53 4.19 -1.29
N ASP A 6 -13.26 3.56 -0.37
CA ASP A 6 -13.22 3.85 1.08
C ASP A 6 -12.16 3.03 1.83
N TRP A 7 -10.96 2.92 1.25
CA TRP A 7 -9.91 2.03 1.77
C TRP A 7 -9.57 2.30 3.24
N THR A 8 -9.61 3.56 3.67
CA THR A 8 -9.27 3.98 5.04
C THR A 8 -10.12 3.29 6.10
N THR A 9 -11.40 3.03 5.81
CA THR A 9 -12.33 2.38 6.74
C THR A 9 -12.05 0.88 6.93
N ARG A 10 -11.29 0.29 6.01
CA ARG A 10 -10.92 -1.14 6.01
C ARG A 10 -9.45 -1.37 6.36
N ALA A 11 -8.73 -0.30 6.71
CA ALA A 11 -7.33 -0.38 7.08
C ALA A 11 -7.16 -1.05 8.44
N ALA A 12 -6.38 -2.14 8.49
CA ALA A 12 -6.12 -2.87 9.73
C ALA A 12 -5.41 -2.04 10.81
N CYS A 13 -4.76 -0.93 10.42
CA CYS A 13 -4.13 0.00 11.34
C CYS A 13 -5.08 1.11 11.84
N GLY A 14 -6.32 1.19 11.35
CA GLY A 14 -7.27 2.23 11.74
C GLY A 14 -7.66 2.22 13.23
N ASP A 15 -7.57 1.04 13.87
CA ASP A 15 -7.85 0.86 15.30
C ASP A 15 -6.61 1.06 16.19
N GLU A 16 -5.43 1.27 15.61
CA GLU A 16 -4.21 1.55 16.37
C GLU A 16 -4.14 3.03 16.77
N ALA A 17 -3.49 3.31 17.92
CA ALA A 17 -3.24 4.67 18.36
C ALA A 17 -2.44 5.44 17.27
N PRO A 18 -2.82 6.67 16.90
CA PRO A 18 -2.15 7.44 15.84
C PRO A 18 -0.62 7.50 16.02
N ASP A 19 -0.18 7.68 17.27
CA ASP A 19 1.23 7.78 17.65
C ASP A 19 2.04 6.51 17.38
N SER A 20 1.42 5.33 17.16
CA SER A 20 2.12 4.09 16.80
C SER A 20 2.47 4.02 15.30
N LEU A 21 1.78 4.80 14.47
CA LEU A 21 1.91 4.80 13.01
C LEU A 21 2.83 5.91 12.49
N PHE A 22 2.98 7.00 13.24
CA PHE A 22 3.85 8.16 12.93
C PHE A 22 5.21 8.11 13.63
N VAL A 23 5.79 6.92 13.70
CA VAL A 23 6.98 6.62 14.52
C VAL A 23 8.30 6.61 13.75
N SER A 24 9.40 6.88 14.45
CA SER A 24 10.78 6.69 13.97
C SER A 24 11.40 5.40 14.55
N GLY A 25 12.44 4.88 13.89
CA GLY A 25 13.25 3.77 14.42
C GLY A 25 12.50 2.44 14.60
N ALA A 26 12.66 1.80 15.77
CA ALA A 26 12.14 0.45 16.05
C ALA A 26 10.63 0.30 15.89
N ALA A 27 9.87 1.38 16.09
CA ALA A 27 8.42 1.32 15.97
C ALA A 27 7.94 1.30 14.50
N GLN A 28 8.77 1.67 13.52
CA GLN A 28 8.45 1.47 12.09
C GLN A 28 8.34 -0.02 11.73
N HIS A 29 9.06 -0.90 12.43
CA HIS A 29 8.97 -2.34 12.22
C HIS A 29 7.63 -2.91 12.69
N ARG A 30 7.06 -2.35 13.76
CA ARG A 30 5.72 -2.72 14.24
C ARG A 30 4.65 -2.32 13.23
N ALA A 31 4.65 -1.06 12.78
CA ALA A 31 3.72 -0.60 11.75
C ALA A 31 3.82 -1.43 10.45
N LYS A 32 5.04 -1.76 10.01
CA LYS A 32 5.24 -2.66 8.86
C LYS A 32 4.63 -4.05 9.06
N THR A 33 4.65 -4.58 10.27
CA THR A 33 4.07 -5.89 10.59
C THR A 33 2.55 -5.84 10.45
N VAL A 34 1.89 -4.81 10.98
CA VAL A 34 0.45 -4.57 10.80
C VAL A 34 0.10 -4.47 9.32
N CYS A 35 0.88 -3.72 8.54
CA CYS A 35 0.62 -3.56 7.11
C CYS A 35 0.71 -4.87 6.30
N ARG A 36 1.46 -5.89 6.75
CA ARG A 36 1.69 -7.12 5.94
C ARG A 36 0.39 -7.85 5.59
N GLY A 37 -0.55 -7.93 6.53
CA GLY A 37 -1.85 -8.59 6.36
C GLY A 37 -3.01 -7.64 6.08
N CYS A 38 -2.74 -6.34 5.90
CA CYS A 38 -3.80 -5.36 5.69
C CYS A 38 -4.45 -5.57 4.31
N PRO A 39 -5.79 -5.70 4.22
CA PRO A 39 -6.49 -5.99 2.96
C PRO A 39 -6.39 -4.85 1.95
N VAL A 40 -6.20 -3.63 2.42
CA VAL A 40 -6.14 -2.39 1.62
C VAL A 40 -4.72 -1.84 1.46
N ARG A 41 -3.71 -2.71 1.58
CA ARG A 41 -2.29 -2.31 1.56
C ARG A 41 -1.92 -1.59 0.27
N THR A 42 -2.48 -2.02 -0.86
CA THR A 42 -2.14 -1.48 -2.18
C THR A 42 -2.76 -0.10 -2.39
N GLU A 43 -4.04 0.06 -2.03
CA GLU A 43 -4.74 1.34 -2.07
C GLU A 43 -4.06 2.38 -1.18
N CYS A 44 -3.76 1.99 0.07
CA CYS A 44 -3.01 2.82 1.02
C CYS A 44 -1.64 3.27 0.46
N LEU A 45 -0.91 2.37 -0.20
CA LEU A 45 0.39 2.71 -0.79
C LEU A 45 0.25 3.69 -1.96
N ALA A 46 -0.73 3.44 -2.83
CA ALA A 46 -0.95 4.27 -4.01
C ALA A 46 -1.29 5.72 -3.60
N ASP A 47 -2.20 5.87 -2.65
CA ASP A 47 -2.61 7.18 -2.13
C ASP A 47 -1.42 7.94 -1.54
N ALA A 48 -0.56 7.25 -0.78
CA ALA A 48 0.65 7.86 -0.23
C ALA A 48 1.67 8.29 -1.30
N LEU A 49 1.75 7.56 -2.42
CA LEU A 49 2.67 7.87 -3.52
C LEU A 49 2.15 9.01 -4.40
N ASP A 50 0.85 8.99 -4.72
CA ASP A 50 0.18 10.03 -5.51
C ASP A 50 0.18 11.37 -4.76
N ASN A 51 -0.15 11.37 -3.46
CA ASN A 51 -0.13 12.57 -2.62
C ASN A 51 1.25 12.93 -2.07
N ARG A 52 2.29 12.16 -2.40
CA ARG A 52 3.68 12.35 -1.92
C ARG A 52 3.77 12.54 -0.40
N VAL A 53 3.02 11.73 0.35
CA VAL A 53 2.97 11.82 1.81
C VAL A 53 4.37 11.65 2.39
N GLU A 54 4.78 12.62 3.21
CA GLU A 54 6.14 12.71 3.72
C GLU A 54 6.38 11.76 4.89
N PHE A 55 5.45 11.61 5.83
CA PHE A 55 5.73 10.88 7.08
C PHE A 55 5.03 9.52 7.19
N GLY A 56 5.48 8.71 8.16
CA GLY A 56 4.84 7.45 8.54
C GLY A 56 5.08 6.27 7.59
N VAL A 57 4.52 5.12 7.98
CA VAL A 57 4.52 3.88 7.19
C VAL A 57 3.19 3.78 6.45
N TRP A 58 3.24 3.65 5.13
CA TRP A 58 2.05 3.57 4.26
C TRP A 58 2.17 2.35 3.37
N GLY A 59 1.13 1.50 3.36
CA GLY A 59 1.13 0.25 2.62
C GLY A 59 2.34 -0.66 2.90
N GLY A 60 2.92 -0.57 4.11
CA GLY A 60 4.11 -1.31 4.51
C GLY A 60 5.44 -0.72 4.06
N LEU A 61 5.46 0.47 3.45
CA LEU A 61 6.68 1.20 3.08
C LEU A 61 6.92 2.40 3.99
N THR A 62 8.16 2.54 4.46
CA THR A 62 8.65 3.77 5.09
C THR A 62 8.72 4.90 4.07
N GLU A 63 8.76 6.14 4.57
CA GLU A 63 9.05 7.33 3.77
C GLU A 63 10.27 7.14 2.84
N ARG A 64 11.39 6.66 3.39
CA ARG A 64 12.64 6.49 2.63
C ARG A 64 12.46 5.54 1.45
N GLU A 65 11.72 4.45 1.66
CA GLU A 65 11.40 3.47 0.62
C GLU A 65 10.46 4.06 -0.44
N ARG A 66 9.43 4.82 -0.04
CA ARG A 66 8.55 5.53 -0.98
C ARG A 66 9.32 6.54 -1.81
N ARG A 67 10.18 7.36 -1.19
CA ARG A 67 11.04 8.32 -1.91
C ARG A 67 11.97 7.61 -2.90
N ALA A 68 12.52 6.46 -2.54
CA ALA A 68 13.32 5.65 -3.46
C ALA A 68 12.50 5.10 -4.64
N LEU A 69 11.26 4.68 -4.38
CA LEU A 69 10.34 4.20 -5.42
C LEU A 69 9.96 5.31 -6.41
N LEU A 70 9.60 6.49 -5.91
CA LEU A 70 9.29 7.67 -6.74
C LEU A 70 10.47 8.07 -7.63
N ARG A 71 11.71 8.03 -7.11
CA ARG A 71 12.92 8.30 -7.92
C ARG A 71 13.15 7.26 -9.02
N ARG A 72 12.80 5.99 -8.78
CA ARG A 72 12.95 4.90 -9.76
C ARG A 72 11.90 4.95 -10.85
N ARG A 73 10.75 5.59 -10.60
CA ARG A 73 9.62 5.68 -11.54
C ARG A 73 9.13 7.13 -11.67
N PRO A 74 9.95 8.03 -12.25
CA PRO A 74 9.62 9.45 -12.35
C PRO A 74 8.43 9.76 -13.28
N ASN A 75 8.12 8.85 -14.21
CA ASN A 75 7.10 9.07 -15.24
C ASN A 75 5.73 8.49 -14.88
N VAL A 76 5.54 8.00 -13.64
CA VAL A 76 4.24 7.50 -13.19
C VAL A 76 3.41 8.68 -12.69
N GLU A 77 2.35 9.01 -13.42
CA GLU A 77 1.44 10.11 -13.11
C GLU A 77 0.33 9.73 -12.13
N SER A 78 -0.03 8.44 -12.07
CA SER A 78 -1.05 7.92 -11.15
C SER A 78 -0.69 6.51 -10.72
N TRP A 79 -0.27 6.40 -9.47
CA TRP A 79 0.02 5.14 -8.79
C TRP A 79 -1.24 4.33 -8.56
N GLN A 80 -2.38 4.99 -8.31
CA GLN A 80 -3.68 4.32 -8.27
C GLN A 80 -3.95 3.53 -9.56
N ARG A 81 -3.88 4.17 -10.73
CA ARG A 81 -4.10 3.47 -12.02
C ARG A 81 -3.08 2.35 -12.26
N LEU A 82 -1.80 2.64 -11.98
CA LEU A 82 -0.73 1.66 -12.19
C LEU A 82 -0.91 0.42 -11.31
N LEU A 83 -1.19 0.61 -10.02
CA LEU A 83 -1.31 -0.52 -9.09
C LEU A 83 -2.65 -1.25 -9.25
N ALA A 84 -3.74 -0.55 -9.56
CA ALA A 84 -5.04 -1.16 -9.86
C ALA A 84 -4.94 -2.11 -11.07
N SER A 85 -4.35 -1.65 -12.18
CA SER A 85 -4.16 -2.49 -13.38
C SER A 85 -3.24 -3.69 -13.11
N ALA A 86 -2.19 -3.52 -12.32
CA ALA A 86 -1.32 -4.63 -11.92
C ALA A 86 -2.06 -5.67 -11.06
N MET A 87 -2.93 -5.24 -10.14
CA MET A 87 -3.77 -6.14 -9.34
C MET A 87 -4.75 -6.91 -10.23
N GLU A 88 -5.45 -6.23 -11.12
CA GLU A 88 -6.38 -6.86 -12.06
C GLU A 88 -5.67 -7.89 -12.95
N GLN A 89 -4.49 -7.55 -13.48
CA GLN A 89 -3.68 -8.49 -14.26
C GLN A 89 -3.27 -9.71 -13.44
N TYR A 90 -2.86 -9.52 -12.19
CA TYR A 90 -2.53 -10.62 -11.28
C TYR A 90 -3.75 -11.51 -11.04
N GLU A 91 -4.90 -10.94 -10.68
CA GLU A 91 -6.14 -11.70 -10.46
C GLU A 91 -6.57 -12.47 -11.71
N ASN A 92 -6.52 -11.83 -12.88
CA ASN A 92 -6.83 -12.46 -14.16
C ASN A 92 -5.86 -13.60 -14.49
N ALA A 93 -4.57 -13.43 -14.22
CA ALA A 93 -3.56 -14.48 -14.38
C ALA A 93 -3.75 -15.63 -13.38
N HIS A 94 -4.21 -15.34 -12.15
CA HIS A 94 -4.47 -16.35 -11.12
C HIS A 94 -5.79 -17.10 -11.37
N CYS A 95 -6.75 -16.48 -12.03
CA CYS A 95 -7.98 -17.13 -12.51
C CYS A 95 -7.74 -17.94 -13.80
N ALA A 96 -6.80 -17.51 -14.65
CA ALA A 96 -6.40 -18.22 -15.87
C ALA A 96 -5.48 -19.44 -15.61
N SER A 97 -5.16 -19.74 -14.34
CA SER A 97 -4.38 -20.92 -13.97
C SER A 97 -5.31 -22.15 -13.86
N PRO A 98 -5.06 -23.28 -14.57
CA PRO A 98 -5.96 -24.44 -14.63
C PRO A 98 -5.98 -25.30 -13.34
N ILE A 99 -5.57 -24.76 -12.20
CA ILE A 99 -5.59 -25.46 -10.91
C ILE A 99 -6.59 -24.74 -10.00
N ALA A 100 -7.86 -24.77 -10.39
CA ALA A 100 -8.95 -24.75 -9.44
C ALA A 100 -9.22 -26.21 -9.07
N ILE A 101 -8.83 -26.60 -7.86
CA ILE A 101 -9.20 -27.88 -7.24
C ILE A 101 -10.69 -27.83 -6.91
#